data_AF-A0A930V6X7-F1
#
_entry.id   AF-A0A930V6X7-F1
#
_cell.length_a   1.000
_cell.length_b   1.000
_cell.length_c   1.000
_cell.angle_alpha   90.00
_cell.angle_beta   90.00
_cell.angle_gamma   90.00
#
_symmetry.space_group_name_H-M   'P 1'
#
loop_
_entity.id
_entity.type
_entity.pdbx_description
1 polymer ?
#
loop_
_entity_poly.entity_id
_entity_poly.type
_entity_poly.pdbx_seq_one_letter_code
_entity_poly.pdbx_strand_id
1 'polypeptide(L)'
;MAVYAIGMFMGLEAYRDADANRFAVQVVPRIESGQRQMALLTDAYLARSAGEMLAKAVVRGTVSYATTLALRGIAGEDLFRRPFATVHNELARGSTVTAAINAGRDRLRSLVTTGSQLAKTHAASRALERSGVEQYQRVLTGRENCGLCVIASTQRYRVGELLPIHPGCDCGIKGFRGDPERQVINPQLLSSTHDEIARRLGLTDPQARDLGLGKTVDYGDTSRLADFTELVVTQNHGELGPVLAWRGDQFTGPVDL
;
A
#
# COMPACT_ATOMS: atom_id res chain seq x y z
N MET A 1 -13.91 7.48 -8.54
CA MET A 1 -14.26 7.76 -7.12
C MET A 1 -13.55 8.97 -6.56
N ALA A 2 -12.21 9.04 -6.59
CA ALA A 2 -11.46 10.18 -6.05
C ALA A 2 -11.88 11.52 -6.65
N VAL A 3 -12.04 11.61 -7.98
CA VAL A 3 -12.49 12.84 -8.67
C VAL A 3 -13.85 13.34 -8.15
N TYR A 4 -14.80 12.43 -7.92
CA TYR A 4 -16.12 12.77 -7.38
C TYR A 4 -16.03 13.33 -5.96
N ALA A 5 -15.34 12.62 -5.06
CA ALA A 5 -15.15 13.05 -3.68
C ALA A 5 -14.41 14.40 -3.60
N ILE A 6 -13.37 14.57 -4.42
CA ILE A 6 -12.62 15.82 -4.53
C ILE A 6 -13.51 16.95 -5.05
N GLY A 7 -14.28 16.73 -6.12
CA GLY A 7 -15.18 17.74 -6.67
C GLY A 7 -16.21 18.20 -5.65
N MET A 8 -16.79 17.27 -4.89
CA MET A 8 -17.67 17.59 -3.77
C MET A 8 -16.99 18.40 -2.68
N PHE A 9 -15.79 17.98 -2.26
CA PHE A 9 -15.05 18.64 -1.18
C PHE A 9 -14.65 20.07 -1.56
N MET A 10 -14.16 20.26 -2.79
CA MET A 10 -13.72 21.56 -3.30
C MET A 10 -14.90 22.53 -3.53
N GLY A 11 -16.11 22.00 -3.70
CA GLY A 11 -17.34 22.79 -3.87
C GLY A 11 -18.00 23.22 -2.56
N LEU A 12 -17.40 22.92 -1.40
CA LEU A 12 -17.92 23.34 -0.10
C LEU A 12 -17.62 24.82 0.17
N GLU A 13 -18.51 25.47 0.91
CA GLU A 13 -18.40 26.90 1.20
C GLU A 13 -17.66 27.18 2.51
N ALA A 14 -17.99 26.49 3.60
CA ALA A 14 -17.55 26.87 4.94
C ALA A 14 -16.52 25.92 5.57
N TYR A 15 -16.44 24.67 5.11
CA TYR A 15 -15.57 23.62 5.63
C TYR A 15 -15.73 23.41 7.15
N ARG A 16 -16.94 23.63 7.68
CA ARG A 16 -17.26 23.44 9.11
C ARG A 16 -17.90 22.07 9.37
N ASP A 17 -18.19 21.77 10.63
CA ASP A 17 -18.78 20.48 11.04
C ASP A 17 -20.05 20.10 10.28
N ALA A 18 -20.91 21.08 9.97
CA ALA A 18 -22.11 20.85 9.16
C ALA A 18 -21.77 20.38 7.73
N ASP A 19 -20.72 20.94 7.12
CA ASP A 19 -20.23 20.49 5.82
C ASP A 19 -19.59 19.11 5.93
N ALA A 20 -18.78 18.88 6.97
CA ALA A 20 -18.13 17.60 7.21
C ALA A 20 -19.14 16.46 7.35
N ASN A 21 -20.24 16.69 8.08
CA ASN A 21 -21.31 15.73 8.27
C ASN A 21 -22.05 15.41 6.97
N ARG A 22 -22.46 16.45 6.22
CA ARG A 22 -23.13 16.28 4.93
C ARG A 22 -22.25 15.58 3.91
N PHE A 23 -20.98 15.97 3.86
CA PHE A 23 -19.97 15.38 2.99
C PHE A 23 -19.81 13.89 3.28
N ALA A 24 -19.54 13.51 4.54
CA ALA A 24 -19.33 12.13 4.94
C ALA A 24 -20.50 11.23 4.52
N VAL A 25 -21.74 11.61 4.87
CA VAL A 25 -22.96 10.85 4.55
C VAL A 25 -23.12 10.63 3.04
N GLN A 26 -22.77 11.61 2.22
CA GLN A 26 -22.95 11.51 0.77
C GLN A 26 -21.84 10.73 0.06
N VAL A 27 -20.62 10.76 0.60
CA VAL A 27 -19.44 10.26 -0.12
C VAL A 27 -19.09 8.83 0.33
N VAL A 28 -19.30 8.48 1.60
CA VAL A 28 -18.98 7.15 2.16
C VAL A 28 -19.59 6.01 1.34
N PRO A 29 -20.92 5.96 1.08
CA PRO A 29 -21.52 4.81 0.38
C PRO A 29 -20.96 4.63 -1.04
N ARG A 30 -20.63 5.74 -1.70
CA ARG A 30 -20.05 5.75 -3.04
C ARG A 30 -18.62 5.21 -3.02
N ILE A 31 -17.79 5.67 -2.08
CA ILE A 31 -16.42 5.17 -1.92
C ILE A 31 -16.42 3.67 -1.64
N GLU A 32 -17.24 3.22 -0.70
CA GLU A 32 -17.32 1.80 -0.34
C GLU A 32 -17.86 0.93 -1.48
N SER A 33 -18.78 1.44 -2.29
CA SER A 33 -19.18 0.76 -3.53
C SER A 33 -18.00 0.57 -4.48
N GLY A 34 -17.12 1.58 -4.61
CA GLY A 34 -15.88 1.47 -5.39
C GLY A 34 -14.90 0.46 -4.81
N GLN A 35 -14.76 0.40 -3.48
CA GLN A 35 -13.95 -0.60 -2.79
C GLN A 35 -14.47 -2.02 -3.04
N ARG A 36 -15.80 -2.23 -2.97
CA ARG A 36 -16.42 -3.53 -3.30
C ARG A 36 -16.19 -3.93 -4.75
N GLN A 37 -16.28 -2.99 -5.69
CA GLN A 37 -15.98 -3.27 -7.09
C GLN A 37 -14.51 -3.66 -7.29
N MET A 38 -13.58 -2.95 -6.64
CA MET A 38 -12.15 -3.30 -6.66
C MET A 38 -11.91 -4.71 -6.10
N ALA A 39 -12.54 -5.04 -4.97
CA ALA A 39 -12.45 -6.35 -4.36
C ALA A 39 -13.02 -7.45 -5.27
N LEU A 40 -14.17 -7.22 -5.93
CA LEU A 40 -14.79 -8.18 -6.84
C LEU A 40 -13.91 -8.51 -8.03
N LEU A 41 -13.36 -7.48 -8.67
CA LEU A 41 -12.49 -7.65 -9.83
C LEU A 41 -11.19 -8.35 -9.44
N THR A 42 -10.63 -7.99 -8.29
CA THR A 42 -9.41 -8.62 -7.76
C THR A 42 -9.64 -10.09 -7.44
N ASP A 43 -10.74 -10.42 -6.75
CA ASP A 43 -11.13 -11.78 -6.40
C ASP A 43 -11.31 -12.65 -7.66
N ALA A 44 -12.09 -12.16 -8.63
CA ALA A 44 -12.37 -12.88 -9.86
C ALA A 44 -11.09 -13.16 -10.68
N TYR A 45 -10.22 -12.15 -10.80
CA TYR A 45 -8.96 -12.28 -11.52
C TYR A 45 -8.02 -13.28 -10.84
N LEU A 46 -7.80 -13.15 -9.53
CA LEU A 46 -6.84 -14.00 -8.81
C LEU A 46 -7.35 -15.42 -8.64
N ALA A 47 -8.64 -15.62 -8.40
CA ALA A 47 -9.22 -16.96 -8.34
C ALA A 47 -9.05 -17.69 -9.69
N ARG A 48 -9.24 -16.98 -10.81
CA ARG A 48 -9.01 -17.55 -12.15
C ARG A 48 -7.52 -17.88 -12.37
N SER A 49 -6.64 -16.91 -12.11
CA SER A 49 -5.20 -17.09 -12.29
C SER A 49 -4.65 -18.22 -11.41
N ALA A 50 -5.13 -18.35 -10.17
CA ALA A 50 -4.75 -19.43 -9.28
C ALA A 50 -5.30 -20.79 -9.74
N GLY A 51 -6.55 -20.85 -10.22
CA GLY A 51 -7.13 -22.06 -10.78
C GLY A 51 -6.34 -22.57 -11.99
N GLU A 52 -5.96 -21.67 -12.89
CA GLU A 52 -5.09 -21.98 -14.05
C GLU A 52 -3.70 -22.46 -13.58
N MET A 53 -3.06 -21.77 -12.63
CA MET A 53 -1.74 -22.13 -12.10
C MET A 53 -1.72 -23.50 -11.41
N LEU A 54 -2.79 -23.85 -10.69
CA LEU A 54 -2.88 -25.07 -9.91
C LEU A 54 -3.57 -26.23 -10.64
N ALA A 55 -4.06 -26.01 -11.86
CA ALA A 55 -4.95 -26.93 -12.58
C ALA A 55 -6.15 -27.38 -11.73
N LYS A 56 -6.78 -26.42 -11.04
CA LYS A 56 -7.93 -26.63 -10.14
C LYS A 56 -9.13 -25.77 -10.56
N ALA A 57 -10.30 -26.13 -10.05
CA ALA A 57 -11.51 -25.33 -10.24
C ALA A 57 -11.34 -23.91 -9.66
N VAL A 58 -11.96 -22.94 -10.31
CA VAL A 58 -11.94 -21.52 -9.88
C VAL A 58 -12.86 -21.34 -8.67
N VAL A 59 -12.31 -20.86 -7.55
CA VAL A 59 -13.06 -20.64 -6.30
C VAL A 59 -13.16 -19.15 -5.96
N ARG A 60 -14.35 -18.57 -6.21
CA ARG A 60 -14.65 -17.15 -5.90
C ARG A 60 -15.28 -16.98 -4.52
N GLY A 61 -15.09 -15.80 -3.94
CA GLY A 61 -15.62 -15.43 -2.62
C GLY A 61 -16.60 -14.26 -2.66
N THR A 62 -17.22 -13.98 -1.52
CA THR A 62 -18.04 -12.78 -1.32
C THR A 62 -17.17 -11.60 -0.88
N VAL A 63 -17.51 -10.37 -1.28
CA VAL A 63 -16.73 -9.15 -0.98
C VAL A 63 -17.40 -8.19 0.00
N SER A 64 -18.39 -8.65 0.77
CA SER A 64 -19.15 -7.79 1.70
C SER A 64 -18.26 -7.11 2.75
N TYR A 65 -17.06 -7.64 3.00
CA TYR A 65 -16.05 -7.08 3.90
C TYR A 65 -15.31 -5.85 3.34
N ALA A 66 -15.49 -5.47 2.07
CA ALA A 66 -14.79 -4.33 1.48
C ALA A 66 -15.49 -3.00 1.84
N THR A 67 -15.58 -2.72 3.15
CA THR A 67 -16.07 -1.48 3.75
C THR A 67 -14.95 -0.81 4.55
N THR A 68 -15.07 0.49 4.82
CA THR A 68 -14.05 1.23 5.57
C THR A 68 -13.85 0.64 6.96
N LEU A 69 -14.95 0.31 7.65
CA LEU A 69 -14.92 -0.30 8.98
C LEU A 69 -14.20 -1.65 8.98
N ALA A 70 -14.51 -2.53 8.03
CA ALA A 70 -13.90 -3.85 7.97
C ALA A 70 -12.43 -3.82 7.48
N LEU A 71 -12.06 -2.84 6.66
CA LEU A 71 -10.69 -2.69 6.15
C LEU A 71 -9.76 -1.96 7.14
N ARG A 72 -10.29 -1.04 7.96
CA ARG A 72 -9.47 -0.14 8.80
C ARG A 72 -9.80 -0.14 10.28
N GLY A 73 -10.91 -0.75 10.69
CA GLY A 73 -11.39 -0.68 12.08
C GLY A 73 -12.03 0.65 12.48
N ILE A 74 -12.24 1.58 11.53
CA ILE A 74 -12.87 2.88 11.78
C ILE A 74 -14.05 3.11 10.84
N ALA A 75 -15.13 3.73 11.35
CA ALA A 75 -16.28 4.11 10.55
C ALA A 75 -15.88 5.05 9.40
N GLY A 76 -16.55 4.90 8.25
CA GLY A 76 -16.28 5.72 7.08
C GLY A 76 -16.51 7.20 7.36
N GLU A 77 -17.56 7.52 8.11
CA GLU A 77 -17.92 8.88 8.48
C GLU A 77 -16.81 9.56 9.28
N ASP A 78 -16.21 8.84 10.23
CA ASP A 78 -15.10 9.36 11.03
C ASP A 78 -13.81 9.50 10.21
N LEU A 79 -13.53 8.54 9.33
CA LEU A 79 -12.38 8.62 8.43
C LEU A 79 -12.45 9.85 7.52
N PHE A 80 -13.61 10.07 6.88
CA PHE A 80 -13.79 11.14 5.88
C PHE A 80 -14.08 12.52 6.49
N ARG A 81 -14.12 12.65 7.81
CA ARG A 81 -14.01 13.94 8.51
C ARG A 81 -12.57 14.46 8.61
N ARG A 82 -11.56 13.59 8.49
CA ARG A 82 -10.13 13.97 8.63
C ARG A 82 -9.63 15.05 7.66
N PRO A 83 -10.08 15.09 6.39
CA PRO A 83 -9.75 16.20 5.49
C PRO A 83 -10.11 17.58 6.07
N PHE A 84 -11.23 17.69 6.79
CA PHE A 84 -11.66 18.94 7.43
C PHE A 84 -10.74 19.30 8.61
N ALA A 85 -10.36 18.31 9.41
CA ALA A 85 -9.35 18.51 10.46
C ALA A 85 -8.01 18.99 9.88
N THR A 86 -7.59 18.46 8.72
CA THR A 86 -6.41 18.96 7.99
C THR A 86 -6.56 20.42 7.60
N VAL A 87 -7.70 20.83 7.03
CA VAL A 87 -7.97 22.24 6.70
C VAL A 87 -7.85 23.12 7.95
N HIS A 88 -8.51 22.74 9.05
CA HIS A 88 -8.49 23.52 10.28
C HIS A 88 -7.11 23.62 10.92
N ASN A 89 -6.34 22.54 10.90
CA ASN A 89 -4.96 22.52 11.40
C ASN A 89 -4.04 23.43 10.57
N GLU A 90 -4.19 23.43 9.25
CA GLU A 90 -3.42 24.33 8.38
C GLU A 90 -3.78 25.79 8.60
N LEU A 91 -5.06 26.11 8.75
CA LEU A 91 -5.50 27.46 9.10
C LEU A 91 -4.94 27.91 10.46
N ALA A 92 -4.95 27.03 11.45
CA ALA A 92 -4.39 27.31 12.78
C ALA A 92 -2.87 27.56 12.73
N ARG A 93 -2.16 27.01 11.75
CA ARG A 93 -0.73 27.25 11.49
C ARG A 93 -0.45 28.52 10.67
N GLY A 94 -1.48 29.27 10.28
CA GLY A 94 -1.35 30.51 9.52
C GLY A 94 -1.30 30.31 8.00
N SER A 95 -1.55 29.10 7.49
CA SER A 95 -1.67 28.85 6.05
C SER A 95 -2.84 29.64 5.46
N THR A 96 -2.74 30.04 4.19
CA THR A 96 -3.86 30.68 3.49
C THR A 96 -5.04 29.72 3.36
N VAL A 97 -6.26 30.24 3.23
CA VAL A 97 -7.48 29.43 3.01
C VAL A 97 -7.30 28.48 1.83
N THR A 98 -6.77 28.96 0.72
CA THR A 98 -6.49 28.15 -0.46
C THR A 98 -5.49 27.02 -0.17
N ALA A 99 -4.40 27.30 0.54
CA ALA A 99 -3.41 26.29 0.89
C ALA A 99 -4.00 25.22 1.83
N ALA A 100 -4.76 25.64 2.85
CA ALA A 100 -5.42 24.75 3.78
C ALA A 100 -6.43 23.82 3.09
N ILE A 101 -7.27 24.36 2.20
CA ILE A 101 -8.23 23.58 1.40
C ILE A 101 -7.50 22.57 0.50
N ASN A 102 -6.40 22.99 -0.14
CA ASN A 102 -5.59 22.09 -0.96
C ASN A 102 -4.96 20.95 -0.14
N ALA A 103 -4.49 21.22 1.07
CA ALA A 103 -4.00 20.18 1.98
C ALA A 103 -5.11 19.18 2.37
N GLY A 104 -6.32 19.69 2.68
CA GLY A 104 -7.49 18.85 2.91
C GLY A 104 -7.85 17.97 1.71
N ARG A 105 -7.85 18.54 0.50
CA ARG A 105 -8.07 17.83 -0.76
C ARG A 105 -7.05 16.70 -0.95
N ASP A 106 -5.77 16.97 -0.65
CA ASP A 106 -4.70 15.99 -0.81
C ASP A 106 -4.80 14.88 0.22
N ARG A 107 -5.19 15.20 1.46
CA ARG A 107 -5.54 14.19 2.48
C ARG A 107 -6.71 13.33 2.03
N LEU A 108 -7.79 13.93 1.53
CA LEU A 108 -8.94 13.20 1.01
C LEU A 108 -8.55 12.25 -0.12
N ARG A 109 -7.74 12.73 -1.07
CA ARG A 109 -7.23 11.91 -2.17
C ARG A 109 -6.50 10.67 -1.65
N SER A 110 -5.56 10.86 -0.72
CA SER A 110 -4.82 9.76 -0.09
C SER A 110 -5.77 8.75 0.57
N LEU A 111 -6.72 9.20 1.38
CA LEU A 111 -7.67 8.30 2.05
C LEU A 111 -8.50 7.46 1.06
N VAL A 112 -8.99 8.08 -0.01
CA VAL A 112 -9.79 7.39 -1.05
C VAL A 112 -8.97 6.37 -1.82
N THR A 113 -7.75 6.73 -2.24
CA THR A 113 -6.88 5.84 -3.00
C THR A 113 -6.39 4.69 -2.14
N THR A 114 -5.94 4.95 -0.91
CA THR A 114 -5.51 3.91 0.03
C THR A 114 -6.65 2.97 0.41
N GLY A 115 -7.88 3.47 0.59
CA GLY A 115 -9.05 2.61 0.79
C GLY A 115 -9.28 1.61 -0.35
N SER A 116 -9.05 2.04 -1.59
CA SER A 116 -9.13 1.15 -2.76
C SER A 116 -8.01 0.11 -2.77
N GLN A 117 -6.80 0.51 -2.35
CA GLN A 117 -5.65 -0.40 -2.24
C GLN A 117 -5.87 -1.47 -1.15
N LEU A 118 -6.41 -1.09 0.01
CA LEU A 118 -6.79 -2.05 1.06
C LEU A 118 -7.84 -3.05 0.57
N ALA A 119 -8.85 -2.59 -0.17
CA ALA A 119 -9.84 -3.49 -0.75
C ALA A 119 -9.20 -4.52 -1.69
N LYS A 120 -8.23 -4.08 -2.52
CA LYS A 120 -7.44 -4.95 -3.41
C LYS A 120 -6.61 -5.96 -2.61
N THR A 121 -5.86 -5.53 -1.58
CA THR A 121 -4.96 -6.43 -0.83
C THR A 121 -5.74 -7.50 -0.05
N HIS A 122 -6.81 -7.11 0.64
CA HIS A 122 -7.65 -8.06 1.38
C HIS A 122 -8.37 -9.05 0.42
N ALA A 123 -8.82 -8.58 -0.75
CA ALA A 123 -9.36 -9.48 -1.77
C ALA A 123 -8.30 -10.45 -2.31
N ALA A 124 -7.09 -9.96 -2.53
CA ALA A 124 -6.02 -10.79 -3.03
C ALA A 124 -5.57 -11.87 -2.03
N SER A 125 -5.37 -11.56 -0.75
CA SER A 125 -4.99 -12.58 0.23
C SER A 125 -6.08 -13.64 0.36
N ARG A 126 -7.35 -13.23 0.52
CA ARG A 126 -8.49 -14.16 0.61
C ARG A 126 -8.64 -15.02 -0.65
N ALA A 127 -8.46 -14.46 -1.85
CA ALA A 127 -8.59 -15.22 -3.09
C ALA A 127 -7.49 -16.27 -3.23
N LEU A 128 -6.25 -15.90 -2.91
CA LEU A 128 -5.11 -16.82 -2.96
C LEU A 128 -5.20 -17.91 -1.88
N GLU A 129 -5.56 -17.55 -0.64
CA GLU A 129 -5.79 -18.49 0.48
C GLU A 129 -6.84 -19.54 0.10
N ARG A 130 -8.02 -19.09 -0.34
CA ARG A 130 -9.10 -20.01 -0.73
C ARG A 130 -8.73 -20.88 -1.92
N SER A 131 -7.87 -20.39 -2.80
CA SER A 131 -7.40 -21.17 -3.96
C SER A 131 -6.32 -22.20 -3.59
N GLY A 132 -5.81 -22.18 -2.36
CA GLY A 132 -4.73 -23.05 -1.91
C GLY A 132 -3.37 -22.64 -2.47
N VAL A 133 -3.19 -21.36 -2.77
CA VAL A 133 -1.88 -20.80 -3.13
C VAL A 133 -1.13 -20.46 -1.84
N GLU A 134 0.08 -20.99 -1.68
CA GLU A 134 0.88 -20.78 -0.47
C GLU A 134 1.82 -19.58 -0.58
N GLN A 135 2.26 -19.27 -1.80
CA GLN A 135 3.25 -18.23 -2.06
C GLN A 135 2.74 -17.23 -3.09
N TYR A 136 3.20 -15.98 -2.99
CA TYR A 136 2.95 -14.96 -3.99
C TYR A 136 4.20 -14.13 -4.26
N GLN A 137 4.17 -13.43 -5.38
CA GLN A 137 5.15 -12.40 -5.73
C GLN A 137 4.42 -11.11 -6.08
N ARG A 138 5.12 -9.98 -5.96
CA ARG A 138 4.63 -8.72 -6.52
C ARG A 138 4.95 -8.63 -8.01
N VAL A 139 4.09 -7.94 -8.74
CA VAL A 139 4.26 -7.71 -10.19
C VAL A 139 4.26 -6.22 -10.45
N LEU A 140 5.30 -5.72 -11.10
CA LEU A 140 5.40 -4.31 -11.45
C LEU A 140 4.40 -3.98 -12.56
N THR A 141 3.71 -2.84 -12.43
CA THR A 141 2.70 -2.35 -13.39
C THR A 141 3.26 -1.34 -14.40
N GLY A 142 4.57 -1.09 -14.32
CA GLY A 142 5.36 -0.40 -15.35
C GLY A 142 5.21 1.12 -15.47
N ARG A 143 4.35 1.79 -14.69
CA ARG A 143 4.13 3.24 -14.83
C ARG A 143 4.61 4.09 -13.65
N GLU A 144 4.50 3.64 -12.39
CA GLU A 144 4.89 4.43 -11.21
C GLU A 144 5.45 3.58 -10.05
N ASN A 145 6.26 2.54 -10.34
CA ASN A 145 6.82 1.72 -9.27
C ASN A 145 7.91 2.47 -8.50
N CYS A 146 7.70 2.67 -7.20
CA CYS A 146 8.74 3.18 -6.30
C CYS A 146 9.83 2.12 -6.05
N GLY A 147 10.99 2.52 -5.51
CA GLY A 147 12.10 1.60 -5.21
C GLY A 147 11.70 0.41 -4.32
N LEU A 148 10.81 0.64 -3.35
CA LEU A 148 10.24 -0.43 -2.50
C LEU A 148 9.47 -1.47 -3.32
N CYS A 149 8.67 -1.03 -4.29
CA CYS A 149 7.92 -1.94 -5.16
C CYS A 149 8.85 -2.79 -6.02
N VAL A 150 9.92 -2.18 -6.55
CA VAL A 150 10.91 -2.89 -7.37
C VAL A 150 11.62 -3.95 -6.54
N ILE A 151 12.16 -3.60 -5.38
CA ILE A 151 12.81 -4.55 -4.46
C ILE A 151 11.81 -5.66 -4.10
N ALA A 152 10.60 -5.30 -3.68
CA ALA A 152 9.59 -6.26 -3.30
C ALA A 152 9.15 -7.20 -4.45
N SER A 153 9.26 -6.78 -5.71
CA SER A 153 8.98 -7.64 -6.86
C SER A 153 10.03 -8.73 -7.11
N THR A 154 11.20 -8.62 -6.48
CA THR A 154 12.28 -9.62 -6.60
C THR A 154 12.22 -10.69 -5.51
N GLN A 155 11.21 -10.63 -4.64
CA GLN A 155 11.06 -11.45 -3.45
C GLN A 155 9.84 -12.37 -3.54
N ARG A 156 9.94 -13.50 -2.83
CA ARG A 156 8.83 -14.42 -2.58
C ARG A 156 8.21 -14.12 -1.22
N TYR A 157 6.88 -14.25 -1.12
CA TYR A 157 6.12 -14.04 0.10
C TYR A 157 5.13 -15.16 0.35
N ARG A 158 4.64 -15.30 1.59
CA ARG A 158 3.58 -16.24 1.95
C ARG A 158 2.23 -15.54 1.98
N VAL A 159 1.18 -16.21 1.47
CA VAL A 159 -0.15 -15.58 1.37
C VAL A 159 -0.77 -15.25 2.75
N GLY A 160 -0.43 -16.01 3.80
CA GLY A 160 -0.87 -15.75 5.17
C GLY A 160 -0.25 -14.51 5.84
N GLU A 161 0.70 -13.85 5.17
CA GLU A 161 1.21 -12.54 5.58
C GLU A 161 0.41 -11.48 4.81
N LEU A 162 -0.50 -10.79 5.51
CA LEU A 162 -1.35 -9.71 5.01
C LEU A 162 -0.57 -8.79 4.05
N LEU A 163 -0.84 -8.91 2.74
CA LEU A 163 -0.09 -8.33 1.62
C LEU A 163 0.29 -6.85 1.87
N PRO A 164 1.47 -6.54 2.45
CA PRO A 164 1.65 -5.22 3.07
C PRO A 164 1.68 -4.12 2.01
N ILE A 165 1.17 -2.93 2.30
CA ILE A 165 1.14 -1.82 1.33
C ILE A 165 1.57 -0.50 1.93
N HIS A 166 1.99 0.43 1.09
CA HIS A 166 2.06 1.84 1.45
C HIS A 166 1.10 2.63 0.54
N PRO A 167 0.58 3.80 0.96
CA PRO A 167 -0.22 4.65 0.10
C PRO A 167 0.48 4.93 -1.22
N GLY A 168 -0.21 4.66 -2.33
CA GLY A 168 0.35 4.83 -3.67
C GLY A 168 1.06 3.60 -4.27
N CYS A 169 1.18 2.44 -3.58
CA CYS A 169 1.64 1.21 -4.24
C CYS A 169 0.77 0.86 -5.45
N ASP A 170 1.34 0.89 -6.65
CA ASP A 170 0.68 0.47 -7.90
C ASP A 170 0.91 -1.02 -8.21
N CYS A 171 1.87 -1.62 -7.51
CA CYS A 171 2.22 -3.03 -7.51
C CYS A 171 1.01 -4.00 -7.62
N GLY A 172 1.08 -4.95 -8.56
CA GLY A 172 0.21 -6.11 -8.67
C GLY A 172 0.66 -7.27 -7.79
N ILE A 173 -0.19 -8.29 -7.70
CA ILE A 173 0.09 -9.56 -6.99
C ILE A 173 -0.19 -10.71 -7.95
N LYS A 174 0.65 -11.75 -7.91
CA LYS A 174 0.45 -13.00 -8.63
C LYS A 174 0.77 -14.18 -7.71
N GLY A 175 -0.02 -15.24 -7.77
CA GLY A 175 0.34 -16.51 -7.15
C GLY A 175 1.70 -16.99 -7.69
N PHE A 176 2.50 -17.56 -6.80
CA PHE A 176 3.85 -18.00 -7.09
C PHE A 176 4.02 -19.46 -6.69
N ARG A 177 4.81 -20.19 -7.46
CA ARG A 177 5.28 -21.53 -7.14
C ARG A 177 6.75 -21.59 -7.53
N GLY A 178 7.62 -21.54 -6.54
CA GLY A 178 9.05 -21.68 -6.73
C GLY A 178 9.68 -22.46 -5.59
N ASP A 179 11.00 -22.54 -5.61
CA ASP A 179 11.78 -23.19 -4.59
C ASP A 179 11.50 -22.56 -3.20
N PRO A 180 11.02 -23.34 -2.21
CA PRO A 180 10.75 -22.86 -0.85
C PRO A 180 12.00 -22.39 -0.12
N GLU A 181 13.21 -22.79 -0.55
CA GLU A 181 14.47 -22.35 0.06
C GLU A 181 14.98 -21.04 -0.55
N ARG A 182 14.45 -20.62 -1.71
CA ARG A 182 14.93 -19.43 -2.43
C ARG A 182 14.05 -18.20 -2.22
N GLN A 183 14.51 -17.28 -1.37
CA GLN A 183 13.81 -16.02 -1.08
C GLN A 183 13.83 -15.04 -2.28
N VAL A 184 14.99 -14.86 -2.92
CA VAL A 184 15.16 -13.94 -4.05
C VAL A 184 14.86 -14.64 -5.38
N ILE A 185 13.74 -14.26 -6.00
CA ILE A 185 13.26 -14.84 -7.27
C ILE A 185 13.90 -14.18 -8.50
N ASN A 186 14.37 -12.93 -8.40
CA ASN A 186 15.04 -12.21 -9.48
C ASN A 186 16.30 -11.46 -9.00
N PRO A 187 17.45 -12.17 -8.86
CA PRO A 187 18.70 -11.58 -8.37
C PRO A 187 19.24 -10.47 -9.26
N GLN A 188 19.07 -10.58 -10.58
CA GLN A 188 19.56 -9.60 -11.54
C GLN A 188 18.84 -8.26 -11.40
N LEU A 189 17.51 -8.28 -11.28
CA LEU A 189 16.73 -7.06 -11.03
C LEU A 189 17.03 -6.45 -9.66
N LEU A 190 17.25 -7.28 -8.65
CA LEU A 190 17.61 -6.79 -7.31
C LEU A 190 18.95 -6.04 -7.36
N SER A 191 19.97 -6.64 -7.98
CA SER A 191 21.28 -6.02 -8.14
C SER A 191 21.20 -4.70 -8.93
N SER A 192 20.51 -4.68 -10.07
CA SER A 192 20.42 -3.47 -10.89
C SER A 192 19.66 -2.34 -10.20
N THR A 193 18.69 -2.68 -9.35
CA THR A 193 17.94 -1.71 -8.53
C THR A 193 18.86 -1.07 -7.48
N HIS A 194 19.72 -1.87 -6.84
CA HIS A 194 20.71 -1.33 -5.90
C HIS A 194 21.67 -0.36 -6.60
N ASP A 195 22.18 -0.74 -7.78
CA ASP A 195 23.09 0.12 -8.54
C ASP A 195 22.45 1.45 -8.94
N GLU A 196 21.16 1.45 -9.29
CA GLU A 196 20.44 2.68 -9.68
C GLU A 196 20.17 3.60 -8.49
N ILE A 197 19.79 3.05 -7.33
CA ILE A 197 19.60 3.83 -6.10
C ILE A 197 20.92 4.52 -5.71
N ALA A 198 22.04 3.79 -5.77
CA ALA A 198 23.37 4.34 -5.50
C ALA A 198 23.73 5.49 -6.47
N ARG A 199 23.46 5.31 -7.77
CA ARG A 199 23.72 6.35 -8.79
C ARG A 199 22.92 7.64 -8.54
N ARG A 200 21.63 7.53 -8.20
CA ARG A 200 20.72 8.70 -8.14
C ARG A 200 20.88 9.55 -6.90
N LEU A 201 21.09 8.93 -5.75
CA LEU A 201 21.13 9.66 -4.49
C LEU A 201 22.51 10.26 -4.20
N GLY A 202 23.51 10.03 -5.08
CA GLY A 202 24.90 10.40 -4.83
C GLY A 202 25.49 9.69 -3.60
N LEU A 203 24.72 8.78 -3.01
CA LEU A 203 25.13 7.91 -1.94
C LEU A 203 25.96 6.81 -2.61
N THR A 204 27.25 7.07 -2.78
CA THR A 204 28.21 6.04 -2.41
C THR A 204 28.08 5.87 -0.90
N ASP A 205 27.07 5.14 -0.48
CA ASP A 205 27.12 4.45 0.79
C ASP A 205 27.30 2.96 0.49
N PRO A 206 28.55 2.49 0.27
CA PRO A 206 28.86 1.07 0.29
C PRO A 206 28.45 0.39 1.61
N GLN A 207 28.10 1.18 2.64
CA GLN A 207 27.60 0.69 3.91
C GLN A 207 26.08 0.69 4.04
N ALA A 208 25.22 1.03 3.06
CA ALA A 208 23.75 1.17 3.24
C ALA A 208 23.29 1.28 4.72
N ARG A 209 23.75 2.32 5.43
CA ARG A 209 23.88 2.37 6.91
C ARG A 209 24.46 1.07 7.51
N ASP A 210 25.73 1.07 7.90
CA ASP A 210 26.18 0.16 8.95
C ASP A 210 25.39 0.52 10.21
N LEU A 211 24.29 -0.21 10.42
CA LEU A 211 23.45 -0.10 11.60
C LEU A 211 24.06 -0.88 12.79
N GLY A 212 25.28 -1.41 12.65
CA GLY A 212 25.96 -2.24 13.65
C GLY A 212 25.40 -3.66 13.74
N LEU A 213 24.77 -4.16 12.67
CA LEU A 213 23.96 -5.40 12.70
C LEU A 213 24.68 -6.65 12.18
N GLY A 214 25.97 -6.55 11.82
CA GLY A 214 26.83 -7.72 11.64
C GLY A 214 26.55 -8.62 10.43
N LYS A 215 25.99 -8.08 9.32
CA LYS A 215 25.74 -8.85 8.08
C LYS A 215 26.42 -8.24 6.85
N THR A 216 27.74 -8.34 6.81
CA THR A 216 28.55 -8.07 5.62
C THR A 216 28.81 -9.36 4.86
N VAL A 217 28.71 -9.33 3.53
CA VAL A 217 29.22 -10.39 2.64
C VAL A 217 30.46 -9.86 1.95
N ASP A 218 31.55 -10.61 2.05
CA ASP A 218 32.82 -10.28 1.41
C ASP A 218 32.74 -10.56 -0.10
N TYR A 219 32.83 -9.50 -0.90
CA TYR A 219 32.95 -9.55 -2.34
C TYR A 219 34.40 -9.21 -2.72
N GLY A 220 35.28 -10.22 -2.59
CA GLY A 220 36.70 -10.08 -2.91
C GLY A 220 37.37 -8.97 -2.09
N ASP A 221 37.73 -7.89 -2.76
CA ASP A 221 38.42 -6.70 -2.25
C ASP A 221 37.46 -5.64 -1.64
N THR A 222 36.16 -5.92 -1.57
CA THR A 222 35.17 -5.06 -0.87
C THR A 222 34.19 -5.86 -0.03
N SER A 223 33.99 -5.47 1.24
CA SER A 223 32.87 -5.95 2.06
C SER A 223 31.64 -5.09 1.78
N ARG A 224 30.49 -5.73 1.48
CA ARG A 224 29.21 -5.05 1.19
C ARG A 224 28.14 -5.54 2.15
N LEU A 225 27.12 -4.73 2.44
CA LEU A 225 25.94 -5.24 3.14
C LEU A 225 25.32 -6.39 2.35
N ALA A 226 25.09 -7.50 3.04
CA ALA A 226 24.62 -8.74 2.45
C ALA A 226 23.25 -8.59 1.77
N ASP A 227 22.39 -7.71 2.31
CA ASP A 227 20.98 -7.76 1.99
C ASP A 227 20.20 -6.46 2.35
N PHE A 228 19.50 -5.88 1.37
CA PHE A 228 18.55 -4.78 1.56
C PHE A 228 17.18 -5.26 2.07
N THR A 229 16.94 -6.58 2.18
CA THR A 229 15.73 -7.12 2.84
C THR A 229 15.63 -6.65 4.28
N GLU A 230 16.76 -6.28 4.91
CA GLU A 230 16.74 -5.68 6.23
C GLU A 230 16.25 -4.23 6.22
N LEU A 231 16.44 -3.49 5.14
CA LEU A 231 15.97 -2.10 5.03
C LEU A 231 14.48 -2.01 4.75
N VAL A 232 13.87 -3.02 4.12
CA VAL A 232 12.42 -3.07 3.89
C VAL A 232 11.78 -3.92 4.98
N VAL A 233 11.11 -3.27 5.91
CA VAL A 233 10.41 -3.95 7.01
C VAL A 233 8.90 -3.92 6.77
N THR A 234 8.20 -4.80 7.47
CA THR A 234 6.75 -4.69 7.62
C THR A 234 6.47 -4.08 8.99
N GLN A 235 5.80 -2.93 9.01
CA GLN A 235 5.33 -2.30 10.26
C GLN A 235 3.82 -2.45 10.37
N ASN A 236 3.28 -2.57 11.58
CA ASN A 236 1.84 -2.58 11.80
C ASN A 236 1.32 -1.15 12.02
N HIS A 237 0.58 -0.64 11.05
CA HIS A 237 -0.13 0.63 11.16
C HIS A 237 -1.52 0.39 11.75
N GLY A 238 -1.94 1.22 12.72
CA GLY A 238 -3.17 1.02 13.49
C GLY A 238 -4.45 0.88 12.66
N GLU A 239 -4.50 1.49 11.48
CA GLU A 239 -5.65 1.43 10.56
C GLU A 239 -5.40 0.72 9.23
N LEU A 240 -4.15 0.53 8.83
CA LEU A 240 -3.84 -0.06 7.52
C LEU A 240 -3.43 -1.53 7.67
N GLY A 241 -3.20 -1.98 8.92
CA GLY A 241 -2.55 -3.24 9.19
C GLY A 241 -1.09 -3.20 8.76
N PRO A 242 -0.55 -4.33 8.27
CA PRO A 242 0.81 -4.41 7.78
C PRO A 242 1.08 -3.45 6.62
N VAL A 243 2.10 -2.61 6.76
CA VAL A 243 2.59 -1.69 5.74
C VAL A 243 4.04 -1.98 5.38
N LEU A 244 4.37 -1.90 4.09
CA LEU A 244 5.77 -1.91 3.66
C LEU A 244 6.39 -0.56 4.01
N ALA A 245 7.47 -0.59 4.77
CA ALA A 245 8.15 0.62 5.24
C ALA A 245 9.67 0.43 5.17
N TRP A 246 10.41 1.53 5.21
CA TRP A 246 11.83 1.44 5.50
C TRP A 246 12.04 1.14 6.98
N ARG A 247 13.13 0.45 7.36
CA ARG A 247 13.41 0.06 8.76
C ARG A 247 13.37 1.24 9.75
N GLY A 248 13.75 2.43 9.29
CA GLY A 248 13.71 3.65 10.11
C GLY A 248 12.34 4.32 10.22
N ASP A 249 11.36 3.90 9.42
CA ASP A 249 10.04 4.49 9.42
C ASP A 249 9.20 3.99 10.61
N GLN A 250 8.46 4.89 11.23
CA GLN A 250 7.60 4.62 12.39
C GLN A 250 6.12 4.89 12.09
N PHE A 251 5.65 4.49 10.89
CA PHE A 251 4.28 4.69 10.45
C PHE A 251 3.29 3.84 11.25
N THR A 252 2.82 4.35 12.38
CA THR A 252 2.04 3.60 13.37
C THR A 252 0.63 4.15 13.52
N GLY A 253 0.41 5.44 13.23
CA GLY A 253 -0.82 6.15 13.57
C GLY A 253 -1.48 6.95 12.44
N PRO A 254 -2.69 7.49 12.67
CA PRO A 254 -3.57 8.07 11.65
C PRO A 254 -3.04 9.31 10.91
N VAL A 255 -1.95 9.90 11.39
CA VAL A 255 -1.26 11.05 10.77
C VAL A 255 -0.08 10.61 9.91
N ASP A 256 0.32 9.35 10.04
CA ASP A 256 1.37 8.73 9.27
C ASP A 256 0.77 8.22 7.95
N LEU A 257 1.46 8.51 6.84
CA LEU A 257 1.12 8.12 5.46
C LEU A 257 -0.16 8.74 4.84
#